data_AF-A0A928A6K4-F1
#
_entry.id   AF-A0A928A6K4-F1
#
_cell.length_a   1.000
_cell.length_b   1.000
_cell.length_c   1.000
_cell.angle_alpha   90.00
_cell.angle_beta   90.00
_cell.angle_gamma   90.00
#
_symmetry.space_group_name_H-M   'P 1'
#
loop_
_entity.id
_entity.type
_entity.pdbx_description
1 polymer ?
#
loop_
_entity_poly.entity_id
_entity_poly.type
_entity_poly.pdbx_seq_one_letter_code
_entity_poly.pdbx_strand_id
1 'polypeptide(L)' 'MKTTVFAFHPDLANGSRINASLAKTASEAGFEVRDVYQLYPDFKIDVAAEQAALEAA' A
#
# COMPACT_ATOMS: atom_id res chain seq x y z
N MET A 1 10.58 -15.35 -3.83
CA MET A 1 10.27 -14.44 -2.72
C MET A 1 9.80 -13.15 -3.36
N LYS A 2 8.52 -12.83 -3.25
CA LYS A 2 7.98 -11.56 -3.68
C LYS A 2 7.76 -10.73 -2.39
N THR A 3 7.55 -9.43 -2.58
CA THR A 3 7.39 -8.48 -1.48
C THR A 3 6.21 -7.59 -1.82
N THR A 4 5.29 -7.46 -0.86
CA THR A 4 4.16 -6.53 -0.94
C THR A 4 4.34 -5.45 0.12
N VAL A 5 4.19 -4.18 -0.27
CA VAL A 5 4.36 -3.02 0.61
C VAL A 5 2.99 -2.48 0.99
N PHE A 6 2.66 -2.53 2.27
CA PHE A 6 1.45 -1.92 2.82
C PHE A 6 1.80 -0.53 3.34
N ALA A 7 1.37 0.51 2.62
CA ALA A 7 1.59 1.90 2.97
C ALA A 7 0.41 2.44 3.81
N PHE A 8 0.71 2.86 5.04
CA PHE A 8 -0.27 3.44 5.96
C PHE A 8 0.02 4.93 6.19
N HIS A 9 -0.48 5.79 5.30
CA HIS A 9 -0.35 7.24 5.44
C HIS A 9 -1.66 7.94 5.08
N PRO A 10 -2.26 8.77 5.96
CA PRO A 10 -3.60 9.36 5.75
C PRO A 10 -3.76 10.21 4.48
N ASP A 11 -2.67 10.83 4.02
CA ASP A 11 -2.63 11.59 2.76
C ASP A 11 -1.32 11.28 2.01
N LEU A 12 -1.20 10.05 1.51
CA LEU A 12 0.03 9.58 0.86
C LEU A 12 0.33 10.37 -0.42
N ALA A 13 -0.69 10.67 -1.22
CA ALA A 13 -0.52 11.28 -2.54
C ALA A 13 -0.23 12.79 -2.51
N ASN A 14 -0.82 13.54 -1.56
CA ASN A 14 -0.76 15.02 -1.58
C ASN A 14 0.00 15.60 -0.39
N GLY A 15 -0.03 14.94 0.77
CA GLY A 15 0.55 15.45 2.02
C GLY A 15 1.88 14.81 2.40
N SER A 16 2.19 13.62 1.87
CA SER A 16 3.42 12.90 2.20
C SER A 16 4.59 13.29 1.27
N ARG A 17 5.79 13.44 1.84
CA ARG A 17 7.02 13.65 1.08
C ARG A 17 7.88 12.40 1.01
N ILE A 18 8.20 11.83 2.17
CA ILE A 18 9.10 10.68 2.28
C ILE A 18 8.39 9.40 1.84
N ASN A 19 7.24 9.07 2.44
CA ASN A 19 6.54 7.84 2.11
C ASN A 19 6.00 7.85 0.68
N ALA A 20 5.56 9.00 0.16
CA ALA A 20 5.20 9.15 -1.25
C ALA A 20 6.36 8.77 -2.18
N SER A 21 7.56 9.28 -1.90
CA SER A 21 8.76 8.96 -2.69
C SER A 21 9.11 7.48 -2.60
N LEU A 22 9.09 6.89 -1.40
CA LEU A 22 9.40 5.47 -1.20
C LEU A 22 8.37 4.56 -1.89
N ALA A 23 7.08 4.85 -1.73
CA ALA A 23 5.99 4.12 -2.35
C ALA A 23 6.09 4.19 -3.88
N LYS A 24 6.33 5.38 -4.44
CA LYS A 24 6.54 5.55 -5.88
C LYS A 24 7.72 4.72 -6.38
N THR A 25 8.88 4.80 -5.74
CA THR A 25 10.07 4.03 -6.15
C THR A 25 9.83 2.53 -6.05
N ALA A 26 9.12 2.04 -5.03
CA ALA A 26 8.75 0.63 -4.91
C ALA A 26 7.83 0.19 -6.05
N SER A 27 6.80 0.98 -6.38
CA SER A 27 5.91 0.70 -7.51
C SER A 27 6.66 0.69 -8.84
N GLU A 28 7.55 1.66 -9.08
CA GLU A 28 8.38 1.73 -10.29
C GLU A 28 9.37 0.56 -10.40
N ALA A 29 9.82 0.02 -9.26
CA ALA A 29 10.63 -1.20 -9.20
C ALA A 29 9.82 -2.50 -9.36
N GLY A 30 8.50 -2.41 -9.56
CA GLY A 30 7.63 -3.56 -9.80
C GLY A 30 7.11 -4.26 -8.54
N PHE A 31 7.29 -3.65 -7.37
CA PHE A 31 6.66 -4.16 -6.14
C PHE A 31 5.18 -3.77 -6.10
N GLU A 32 4.36 -4.66 -5.53
CA GLU A 32 2.98 -4.32 -5.20
C GLU A 32 2.98 -3.34 -4.02
N VAL A 33 2.43 -2.16 -4.22
CA VAL A 33 2.26 -1.14 -3.17
C VAL A 33 0.77 -0.91 -2.95
N ARG A 34 0.32 -1.16 -1.72
CA ARG A 34 -1.08 -1.02 -1.29
C ARG A 34 -1.20 0.22 -0.42
N ASP A 35 -1.81 1.29 -0.93
CA ASP A 35 -2.14 2.47 -0.13
C ASP A 35 -3.43 2.21 0.66
N VAL A 36 -3.28 1.84 1.93
CA VAL A 36 -4.38 1.29 2.74
C VAL A 36 -5.42 2.37 3.09
N TYR A 37 -5.01 3.62 3.28
CA TYR A 37 -5.96 4.71 3.55
C TYR A 37 -6.74 5.10 2.29
N GLN A 38 -6.12 4.99 1.11
CA GLN A 38 -6.83 5.18 -0.16
C GLN A 38 -7.78 4.01 -0.46
N LEU A 39 -7.38 2.77 -0.14
CA LEU A 39 -8.21 1.57 -0.35
C LEU A 39 -9.42 1.53 0.59
N TYR A 40 -9.24 1.95 1.84
CA TYR A 40 -10.26 1.88 2.88
C TYR A 40 -10.46 3.24 3.58
N PRO A 41 -10.99 4.26 2.87
CA PRO A 41 -11.20 5.59 3.44
C PRO A 41 -12.26 5.59 4.56
N ASP A 42 -13.11 4.57 4.61
CA ASP A 42 -14.15 4.38 5.63
C ASP A 42 -13.75 3.33 6.70
N PHE A 43 -12.49 2.89 6.70
CA PHE A 43 -11.92 1.96 7.68
C PHE A 43 -12.56 0.55 7.68
N LYS A 44 -13.34 0.21 6.66
CA LYS A 44 -13.89 -1.14 6.49
C LYS A 44 -12.93 -2.02 5.67
N ILE A 45 -11.95 -2.59 6.36
CA ILE A 45 -10.96 -3.47 5.71
C ILE A 45 -11.62 -4.74 5.19
N ASP A 46 -11.34 -5.09 3.94
CA ASP A 46 -11.62 -6.42 3.40
C ASP A 46 -10.55 -7.41 3.86
N VAL A 47 -10.85 -8.14 4.93
CA VAL A 47 -9.93 -9.09 5.54
C VAL A 47 -9.48 -10.17 4.55
N ALA A 48 -10.39 -10.68 3.72
CA ALA A 48 -10.07 -11.75 2.78
C ALA A 48 -9.13 -11.25 1.68
N ALA A 49 -9.35 -10.04 1.18
CA ALA A 49 -8.48 -9.42 0.18
C ALA A 49 -7.06 -9.18 0.71
N GLU A 50 -6.91 -8.67 1.94
CA GLU A 50 -5.58 -8.42 2.51
C GLU A 50 -4.84 -9.71 2.87
N GLN A 51 -5.54 -10.75 3.32
CA GLN A 51 -4.95 -12.09 3.52
C GLN A 51 -4.44 -12.67 2.21
N ALA A 52 -5.24 -12.62 1.14
CA ALA A 52 -4.82 -13.10 -0.18
C ALA A 52 -3.60 -12.33 -0.71
N ALA A 53 -3.53 -11.01 -0.48
CA ALA A 53 -2.37 -10.20 -0.87
C ALA A 53 -1.10 -10.60 -0.10
N LEU A 54 -1.23 -10.96 1.18
CA LEU A 54 -0.11 -11.42 2.01
C LEU A 54 0.35 -12.82 1.62
N GLU A 55 -0.57 -13.75 1.34
CA GLU A 55 -0.25 -15.12 0.92
C GLU A 55 0.36 -15.19 -0.48
N ALA A 56 0.01 -14.25 -1.36
CA ALA A 56 0.56 -14.14 -2.69
C ALA A 56 1.89 -13.37 -2.76
N ALA A 57 2.43 -12.91 -1.62
CA ALA A 57 3.69 -12.19 -1.51
C ALA A 57 4.89 -13.16 -1.42
#